data_AF-A0A812WJE2-F1
#
_entry.id   AF-A0A812WJE2-F1
#
_cell.length_a   1.000
_cell.length_b   1.000
_cell.length_c   1.000
_cell.angle_alpha   90.00
_cell.angle_beta   90.00
_cell.angle_gamma   90.00
#
_symmetry.space_group_name_H-M   'P 1'
#
loop_
_entity.id
_entity.type
_entity.pdbx_description
1 polymer ?
#
loop_
_entity_poly.entity_id
_entity_poly.type
_entity_poly.pdbx_seq_one_letter_code
_entity_poly.pdbx_strand_id
1 'polypeptide(L)' 'AETQGIIGRNLLERLRPEAVLINVARGGVCDQPVLAELLSQKRFRAGLDVFATEPIPKDDPILK' A
#
# COMPACT_ATOMS: atom_id res chain seq x y z
N ALA A 1 4.31 15.09 9.16
CA ALA A 1 5.43 15.02 8.20
C ALA A 1 4.86 15.25 6.81
N GLU A 2 5.59 15.92 5.92
CA GLU A 2 5.13 16.37 4.60
C GLU A 2 4.67 15.22 3.67
N THR A 3 5.25 14.02 3.83
CA THR A 3 5.00 12.86 2.94
C THR A 3 4.01 11.84 3.53
N GLN A 4 3.24 12.19 4.56
CA GLN A 4 2.25 11.27 5.12
C GLN A 4 1.06 11.11 4.16
N GLY A 5 0.78 9.90 3.71
CA GLY A 5 -0.38 9.59 2.85
C GLY A 5 -0.32 10.19 1.44
N ILE A 6 0.85 10.66 1.00
CA ILE A 6 1.07 11.17 -0.36
C ILE A 6 0.67 10.16 -1.44
N ILE A 7 0.91 8.87 -1.20
CA ILE A 7 0.45 7.78 -2.07
C ILE A 7 -0.94 7.31 -1.57
N GLY A 8 -1.95 8.15 -1.82
CA GLY A 8 -3.36 7.87 -1.47
C GLY A 8 -4.18 7.28 -2.63
N ARG A 9 -5.49 7.12 -2.41
CA ARG A 9 -6.44 6.50 -3.36
C ARG A 9 -6.32 6.99 -4.79
N ASN A 10 -6.36 8.30 -5.00
CA ASN A 10 -6.35 8.89 -6.35
C ASN A 10 -5.12 8.44 -7.15
N LEU A 11 -3.95 8.39 -6.51
CA LEU A 11 -2.72 7.98 -7.19
C LEU A 11 -2.69 6.47 -7.42
N LEU A 12 -3.14 5.68 -6.45
CA LEU A 12 -3.20 4.22 -6.55
C LEU A 12 -4.19 3.75 -7.63
N GLU A 13 -5.34 4.40 -7.78
CA GLU A 13 -6.35 4.08 -8.80
C GLU A 13 -5.90 4.41 -10.23
N ARG A 14 -4.88 5.27 -10.39
CA ARG A 14 -4.28 5.61 -11.69
C ARG A 14 -3.21 4.61 -12.13
N LEU A 15 -2.84 3.65 -11.29
CA LEU A 15 -1.88 2.62 -11.65
C LEU A 15 -2.46 1.72 -12.76
N ARG A 16 -1.59 1.31 -13.68
CA ARG A 16 -1.92 0.32 -14.71
C ARG A 16 -2.16 -1.04 -14.05
N PRO A 17 -3.01 -1.91 -14.63
CA PRO A 17 -3.26 -3.26 -14.10
C PRO A 17 -1.99 -4.10 -13.89
N GLU A 18 -0.98 -3.91 -14.73
CA GLU A 18 0.28 -4.64 -14.70
C GLU A 18 1.34 -3.99 -13.81
N ALA A 19 1.02 -2.86 -13.15
CA ALA A 19 1.97 -2.15 -12.31
C ALA A 19 2.39 -2.97 -11.07
N VAL A 20 3.58 -2.65 -10.57
CA VAL A 20 4.08 -3.15 -9.28
C VAL A 20 4.49 -1.94 -8.44
N LEU A 21 3.84 -1.73 -7.30
CA LEU A 21 4.23 -0.73 -6.31
C LEU A 21 5.30 -1.32 -5.39
N ILE A 22 6.45 -0.68 -5.26
CA ILE A 22 7.49 -1.08 -4.31
C ILE A 22 7.63 0.00 -3.25
N ASN A 23 7.42 -0.33 -1.96
CA ASN A 23 7.63 0.60 -0.85
C ASN A 23 8.71 0.08 0.11
N VAL A 24 9.85 0.78 0.10
CA VAL A 24 11.02 0.57 0.98
C VAL A 24 11.34 1.85 1.79
N ALA A 25 10.41 2.80 1.85
CA ALA A 25 10.61 4.10 2.50
C ALA A 25 10.07 4.09 3.94
N ARG A 26 8.78 4.39 4.13
CA ARG A 26 8.07 4.29 5.41
C ARG A 26 6.62 3.84 5.18
N GLY A 27 6.05 3.12 6.13
CA GLY A 27 4.66 2.65 6.02
C GLY A 27 3.63 3.76 5.82
N GLY A 28 3.84 4.91 6.49
CA GLY A 28 2.94 6.08 6.40
C GLY A 28 2.98 6.85 5.08
N VAL A 29 3.84 6.49 4.11
CA VAL A 29 3.86 7.12 2.77
C VAL A 29 2.65 6.72 1.95
N CYS A 30 2.19 5.48 2.09
CA CYS A 30 1.00 4.97 1.43
C CYS A 30 -0.19 4.96 2.38
N ASP A 31 -1.37 5.22 1.86
CA ASP A 31 -2.61 4.91 2.56
C ASP A 31 -2.80 3.37 2.57
N GLN A 32 -2.33 2.71 3.63
CA GLN A 32 -2.30 1.25 3.73
C GLN A 32 -3.70 0.60 3.65
N PRO A 33 -4.75 1.11 4.32
CA PRO A 33 -6.11 0.61 4.13
C PRO A 33 -6.57 0.62 2.67
N VAL A 34 -6.33 1.72 1.96
CA VAL A 34 -6.67 1.83 0.53
C VAL A 34 -5.82 0.89 -0.33
N LEU A 35 -4.52 0.79 -0.03
CA LEU A 35 -3.62 -0.13 -0.70
C LEU A 35 -4.11 -1.58 -0.57
N ALA A 36 -4.47 -2.01 0.65
CA ALA A 36 -4.96 -3.37 0.91
C ALA A 36 -6.27 -3.65 0.14
N GLU A 37 -7.21 -2.69 0.08
CA GLU A 37 -8.43 -2.81 -0.72
C GLU A 37 -8.11 -3.06 -2.20
N LEU A 38 -7.26 -2.24 -2.81
CA LEU A 38 -6.95 -2.34 -4.24
C LEU A 38 -6.16 -3.60 -4.59
N LEU A 39 -5.28 -4.06 -3.69
CA LEU A 39 -4.58 -5.33 -3.83
C LEU A 39 -5.56 -6.52 -3.73
N SER A 40 -6.53 -6.47 -2.82
CA SER A 40 -7.57 -7.51 -2.70
C SER A 40 -8.43 -7.63 -3.98
N GLN A 41 -8.64 -6.51 -4.67
CA GLN A 41 -9.33 -6.44 -5.96
C GLN A 41 -8.42 -6.84 -7.15
N LYS A 42 -7.16 -7.22 -6.89
CA LYS A 42 -6.14 -7.56 -7.90
C LYS A 42 -5.92 -6.45 -8.94
N ARG A 43 -6.04 -5.17 -8.53
CA ARG A 43 -5.88 -4.02 -9.43
C ARG A 43 -4.45 -3.80 -9.91
N PHE A 44 -3.46 -4.19 -9.10
CA PHE A 44 -2.02 -4.16 -9.39
C PHE A 44 -1.33 -5.04 -8.35
N ARG A 45 0.00 -5.13 -8.38
CA ARG A 45 0.80 -5.90 -7.39
C ARG A 45 1.62 -4.97 -6.49
N ALA A 46 2.00 -5.42 -5.30
CA ALA A 46 2.91 -4.66 -4.45
C ALA A 46 4.00 -5.55 -3.83
N GLY A 47 5.17 -4.94 -3.61
CA GLY A 47 6.24 -5.45 -2.75
C GLY A 47 6.51 -4.43 -1.64
N LEU A 48 6.33 -4.84 -0.39
CA LEU A 48 6.36 -3.94 0.77
C LEU A 48 7.41 -4.44 1.77
N ASP A 49 8.33 -3.57 2.14
CA ASP A 49 9.32 -3.79 3.20
C ASP A 49 8.91 -3.11 4.52
N VAL A 50 7.99 -2.14 4.43
CA VAL A 50 7.58 -1.27 5.54
C VAL A 50 6.06 -1.21 5.67
N PHE A 51 5.56 -1.10 6.90
CA PHE A 51 4.12 -1.07 7.22
C PHE A 51 3.76 0.07 8.17
N ALA A 52 2.48 0.48 8.20
CA ALA A 52 2.01 1.56 9.05
C ALA A 52 2.17 1.23 10.55
N THR A 53 2.00 -0.04 10.90
CA THR A 53 2.25 -0.59 12.24
C THR A 53 3.25 -1.74 12.10
N GLU A 54 4.32 -1.70 12.90
CA GLU A 54 5.34 -2.73 12.95
C GLU A 54 5.55 -3.22 14.40
N PRO A 55 5.56 -4.54 14.66
CA PRO A 55 5.35 -5.64 13.71
C PRO A 55 3.94 -5.68 13.12
N ILE A 56 3.82 -6.18 11.89
CA ILE A 56 2.52 -6.28 11.23
C ILE A 56 1.60 -7.27 11.98
N PRO A 57 0.35 -6.89 12.29
CA PRO A 57 -0.65 -7.81 12.82
C PRO A 57 -0.92 -8.96 11.85
N LYS A 58 -1.05 -10.18 12.38
CA LYS A 58 -1.24 -11.40 11.54
C LYS A 58 -2.56 -11.39 10.76
N ASP A 59 -3.53 -10.61 11.21
CA ASP A 59 -4.86 -10.45 10.63
C ASP A 59 -4.98 -9.21 9.73
N ASP A 60 -3.87 -8.49 9.49
CA ASP A 60 -3.86 -7.32 8.62
C ASP A 60 -4.34 -7.70 7.20
N PRO A 61 -5.32 -6.99 6.62
CA PRO A 61 -5.86 -7.27 5.29
C PRO A 61 -4.80 -7.30 4.18
N ILE A 62 -3.68 -6.60 4.34
CA ILE A 62 -2.63 -6.54 3.32
C ILE A 62 -1.84 -7.84 3.15
N LEU A 63 -1.96 -8.77 4.11
CA LEU A 63 -1.32 -10.09 4.08
C LEU A 63 -2.15 -11.18 3.38
N LYS A 64 -3.34 -10.85 2.85
CA LYS A 64 -4.25 -11.79 2.18
C LYS A 64 -4.06 -11.75 0.66
#